data_AF-A0A962LY76-F1
#
_entry.id   AF-A0A962LY76-F1
#
_cell.length_a   1.000
_cell.length_b   1.000
_cell.length_c   1.000
_cell.angle_alpha   90.00
_cell.angle_beta   90.00
_cell.angle_gamma   90.00
#
_symmetry.space_group_name_H-M   'P 1'
#
loop_
_entity.id
_entity.type
_entity.pdbx_description
1 polymer ?
#
loop_
_entity_poly.entity_id
_entity_poly.type
_entity_poly.pdbx_seq_one_letter_code
_entity_poly.pdbx_strand_id
1 'polypeptide(L)'
;AVQFIPEVQRQAGELVVFQRSPNWIMPRNDRAFTDAERRRFATVPGWQRLYRSFIYWTFETRFFALQEGSKAGPIAAKITKDYLRKEVADPELRAKLTPDYPVGCKRILISDDFYRALTQPNVEVVTDRIDRIEADAVVTADGRRREVDTIIYGTGFRSTEFLAPLEVHGRGGV
;
A
#
# COMPACT_ATOMS: atom_id res chain seq x y z
N ALA A 1 3.88 -2.17 4.91
CA ALA A 1 5.05 -2.49 4.07
C ALA A 1 5.29 -1.49 2.95
N VAL A 2 4.25 -1.08 2.20
CA VAL A 2 4.37 -0.15 1.03
C VAL A 2 5.23 1.10 1.29
N GLN A 3 5.25 1.61 2.52
CA GLN A 3 5.99 2.80 2.91
C GLN A 3 7.48 2.56 3.18
N PHE A 4 7.87 1.37 3.68
CA PHE A 4 9.25 1.10 4.07
C PHE A 4 10.01 0.26 3.04
N ILE A 5 9.33 -0.52 2.21
CA ILE A 5 9.98 -1.35 1.18
C ILE A 5 10.90 -0.51 0.27
N PRO A 6 10.48 0.66 -0.24
CA PRO A 6 11.36 1.51 -1.04
C PRO A 6 12.62 1.99 -0.30
N GLU A 7 12.51 2.23 1.01
CA GLU A 7 13.64 2.70 1.82
C GLU A 7 14.61 1.56 2.19
N VAL A 8 14.07 0.37 2.44
CA VAL A 8 14.85 -0.85 2.72
C VAL A 8 15.58 -1.31 1.47
N GLN A 9 14.89 -1.32 0.31
CA GLN A 9 15.46 -1.74 -0.97
C GLN A 9 16.74 -0.97 -1.32
N ARG A 10 16.81 0.32 -1.01
CA ARG A 10 17.98 1.19 -1.29
C ARG A 10 19.20 0.89 -0.43
N GLN A 11 19.01 0.21 0.70
CA GLN A 11 20.05 -0.04 1.70
C GLN A 11 20.46 -1.52 1.78
N ALA A 12 19.53 -2.43 1.51
CA ALA A 12 19.78 -3.86 1.56
C ALA A 12 20.59 -4.35 0.36
N GLY A 13 21.52 -5.29 0.60
CA GLY A 13 22.23 -5.99 -0.48
C GLY A 13 21.27 -6.76 -1.38
N GLU A 14 20.35 -7.50 -0.77
CA GLU A 14 19.21 -8.17 -1.42
C GLU A 14 17.96 -7.99 -0.56
N LEU A 15 16.78 -7.94 -1.19
CA LEU A 15 15.50 -7.82 -0.52
C LEU A 15 14.51 -8.84 -1.07
N VAL A 16 14.05 -9.74 -0.21
CA VAL A 16 12.98 -10.68 -0.51
C VAL A 16 11.65 -10.17 0.07
N VAL A 17 10.67 -9.94 -0.79
CA VAL A 17 9.33 -9.49 -0.41
C VAL A 17 8.36 -10.68 -0.47
N PHE A 18 8.06 -11.24 0.70
CA PHE A 18 7.02 -12.26 0.84
C PHE A 18 5.62 -11.63 0.81
N GLN A 19 4.87 -11.90 -0.25
CA GLN A 19 3.55 -11.32 -0.49
C GLN A 19 2.48 -12.41 -0.59
N ARG A 20 1.61 -12.50 0.44
CA ARG A 20 0.47 -13.42 0.42
C ARG A 20 -0.64 -13.00 -0.54
N SER A 21 -0.93 -11.70 -0.63
CA SER A 21 -1.96 -11.16 -1.52
C SER A 21 -1.59 -9.73 -1.92
N PRO A 22 -1.61 -9.35 -3.21
CA PRO A 22 -1.31 -7.99 -3.63
C PRO A 22 -2.42 -7.00 -3.26
N ASN A 23 -2.06 -5.71 -3.23
CA ASN A 23 -2.97 -4.60 -2.98
C ASN A 23 -3.13 -3.71 -4.21
N TRP A 24 -4.32 -3.14 -4.39
CA TRP A 24 -4.53 -2.07 -5.37
C TRP A 24 -3.71 -0.84 -4.96
N ILE A 25 -2.85 -0.34 -5.87
CA ILE A 25 -2.01 0.83 -5.64
C ILE A 25 -2.33 1.91 -6.67
N MET A 26 -2.48 3.15 -6.20
CA MET A 26 -2.60 4.36 -7.01
C MET A 26 -1.37 5.26 -6.81
N PRO A 27 -1.01 6.06 -7.83
CA PRO A 27 0.06 7.03 -7.69
C PRO A 27 -0.31 8.08 -6.63
N ARG A 28 0.67 8.47 -5.82
CA ARG A 28 0.55 9.56 -4.84
C ARG A 28 0.75 10.92 -5.52
N ASN A 29 1.55 10.97 -6.60
CA ASN A 29 1.99 12.19 -7.27
C ASN A 29 2.59 13.18 -6.27
N ASP A 30 3.43 12.68 -5.37
CA ASP A 30 4.01 13.46 -4.30
C ASP A 30 5.01 14.48 -4.87
N ARG A 31 4.91 15.70 -4.36
CA ARG A 31 5.83 16.78 -4.71
C ARG A 31 5.86 17.80 -3.59
N ALA A 32 6.99 18.47 -3.47
CA ALA A 32 7.06 19.66 -2.65
C ALA A 32 6.12 20.74 -3.22
N PHE A 33 5.46 21.48 -2.31
CA PHE A 33 4.86 22.75 -2.68
C PHE A 33 5.95 23.71 -3.14
N THR A 34 5.62 24.54 -4.12
CA THR A 34 6.48 25.64 -4.55
C THR A 34 6.39 26.79 -3.55
N ASP A 35 7.38 27.69 -3.55
CA ASP A 35 7.32 28.90 -2.71
C ASP A 35 6.11 29.79 -3.02
N ALA A 36 5.70 29.85 -4.29
CA ALA A 36 4.52 30.59 -4.70
C ALA A 36 3.23 30.01 -4.09
N GLU A 37 3.10 28.68 -4.07
CA GLU A 37 1.98 27.98 -3.43
C GLU A 37 2.00 28.18 -1.93
N ARG A 38 3.17 28.03 -1.28
CA ARG A 38 3.35 28.30 0.16
C ARG A 38 2.92 29.72 0.52
N ARG A 39 3.39 30.72 -0.25
CA ARG A 39 2.98 32.12 -0.06
C ARG A 39 1.47 32.28 -0.21
N ARG A 40 0.86 31.70 -1.24
CA ARG A 40 -0.59 31.77 -1.45
C ARG A 40 -1.38 31.19 -0.29
N PHE A 41 -0.93 30.06 0.28
CA PHE A 41 -1.53 29.49 1.49
C PHE A 41 -1.41 30.38 2.72
N ALA A 42 -0.32 31.15 2.83
CA ALA A 42 -0.09 32.05 3.96
C ALA A 42 -0.82 33.39 3.82
N THR A 43 -1.00 33.91 2.59
CA THR A 43 -1.40 35.31 2.38
C THR A 43 -2.77 35.51 1.77
N VAL A 44 -3.33 34.52 1.05
CA VAL A 44 -4.63 34.68 0.38
C VAL A 44 -5.77 34.17 1.28
N PRO A 45 -6.65 35.05 1.78
CA PRO A 45 -7.77 34.63 2.62
C PRO A 45 -8.67 33.62 1.89
N GLY A 46 -9.09 32.57 2.59
CA GLY A 46 -9.96 31.53 2.03
C GLY A 46 -9.27 30.51 1.12
N TRP A 47 -8.02 30.72 0.69
CA TRP A 47 -7.31 29.76 -0.18
C TRP A 47 -7.14 28.38 0.47
N GLN A 48 -6.78 28.34 1.76
CA GLN A 48 -6.70 27.09 2.52
C GLN A 48 -8.04 26.34 2.56
N ARG A 49 -9.15 27.08 2.73
CA ARG A 49 -10.50 26.50 2.76
C ARG A 49 -10.89 25.95 1.39
N LEU A 50 -10.62 26.71 0.33
CA LEU A 50 -10.86 26.25 -1.05
C LEU A 50 -10.08 24.98 -1.36
N TYR A 51 -8.78 24.95 -1.03
CA TYR A 51 -7.94 23.78 -1.25
C TYR A 51 -8.41 22.57 -0.44
N ARG A 52 -8.78 22.77 0.83
CA ARG A 52 -9.36 21.71 1.67
C ARG A 52 -10.70 21.22 1.11
N SER A 53 -11.56 22.11 0.61
CA SER A 53 -12.82 21.72 -0.05
C SER A 53 -12.56 20.94 -1.33
N PHE A 54 -11.58 21.34 -2.13
CA PHE A 54 -11.16 20.58 -3.31
C PHE A 54 -10.69 19.16 -2.94
N ILE A 55 -9.84 19.03 -1.92
CA ILE A 55 -9.43 17.71 -1.39
C ILE A 55 -10.66 16.91 -0.96
N TYR A 56 -11.50 17.49 -0.10
CA TYR A 56 -12.70 16.84 0.42
C TYR A 56 -13.57 16.26 -0.70
N TRP A 57 -13.98 17.09 -1.66
CA TRP A 57 -14.85 16.64 -2.76
C TRP A 57 -14.15 15.63 -3.68
N THR A 58 -12.83 15.75 -3.87
CA THR A 58 -12.05 14.75 -4.62
C THR A 58 -12.06 13.39 -3.94
N PHE A 59 -11.98 13.34 -2.61
CA PHE A 59 -12.06 12.08 -1.87
C PHE A 59 -13.50 11.57 -1.73
N GLU A 60 -14.47 12.46 -1.59
CA GLU A 60 -15.89 12.11 -1.51
C GLU A 60 -16.37 11.38 -2.77
N THR A 61 -15.90 11.81 -3.96
CA THR A 61 -16.23 11.11 -5.21
C THR A 61 -15.74 9.65 -5.26
N ARG A 62 -14.71 9.30 -4.48
CA ARG A 62 -14.21 7.91 -4.40
C ARG A 62 -15.20 6.99 -3.72
N PHE A 63 -16.04 7.49 -2.81
CA PHE A 63 -17.08 6.69 -2.17
C PHE A 63 -17.98 6.04 -3.22
N PHE A 64 -18.45 6.83 -4.19
CA PHE A 64 -19.27 6.33 -5.30
C PHE A 64 -18.53 5.36 -6.22
N ALA A 65 -17.20 5.43 -6.31
CA ALA A 65 -16.39 4.52 -7.11
C ALA A 65 -16.09 3.18 -6.41
N LEU A 66 -16.05 3.17 -5.08
CA LEU A 66 -15.67 2.01 -4.27
C LEU A 66 -16.86 1.27 -3.66
N GLN A 67 -18.07 1.81 -3.83
CA GLN A 67 -19.31 1.15 -3.43
C GLN A 67 -19.54 -0.13 -4.26
N GLU A 68 -20.04 -1.17 -3.60
CA GLU A 68 -20.42 -2.43 -4.24
C GLU A 68 -21.45 -2.19 -5.36
N GLY A 69 -21.26 -2.83 -6.52
CA GLY A 69 -22.13 -2.64 -7.69
C GLY A 69 -21.91 -1.34 -8.46
N SER A 70 -20.93 -0.51 -8.08
CA SER A 70 -20.65 0.74 -8.79
C SER A 70 -20.12 0.52 -10.21
N LYS A 71 -20.67 1.29 -11.17
CA LYS A 71 -20.16 1.37 -12.55
C LYS A 71 -18.78 2.04 -12.63
N ALA A 72 -18.35 2.76 -11.58
CA ALA A 72 -17.05 3.42 -11.52
C ALA A 72 -15.94 2.52 -10.95
N GLY A 73 -16.27 1.40 -10.31
CA GLY A 73 -15.30 0.41 -9.82
C GLY A 73 -14.39 -0.15 -10.94
N PRO A 74 -14.93 -0.60 -12.08
CA PRO A 74 -14.12 -1.03 -13.23
C PRO A 74 -13.20 0.05 -13.79
N ILE A 75 -13.62 1.33 -13.72
CA ILE A 75 -12.79 2.46 -14.17
C ILE A 75 -11.61 2.63 -13.21
N ALA A 76 -11.85 2.60 -11.89
CA ALA A 76 -10.79 2.64 -10.89
C ALA A 76 -9.81 1.48 -11.06
N ALA A 77 -10.32 0.26 -11.31
CA ALA A 77 -9.51 -0.92 -11.60
C ALA A 77 -8.61 -0.72 -12.82
N LYS A 78 -9.18 -0.18 -13.90
CA LYS A 78 -8.42 0.15 -15.11
C LYS A 78 -7.30 1.14 -14.82
N ILE A 79 -7.58 2.25 -14.14
CA ILE A 79 -6.56 3.26 -13.77
C ILE A 79 -5.42 2.61 -12.96
N THR A 80 -5.73 1.78 -11.98
CA THR A 80 -4.71 1.10 -11.16
C THR A 80 -3.89 0.07 -11.96
N LYS A 81 -4.54 -0.68 -12.86
CA LYS A 81 -3.85 -1.63 -13.74
C LYS A 81 -2.96 -0.92 -14.76
N ASP A 82 -3.41 0.21 -15.28
CA ASP A 82 -2.65 1.04 -16.21
C ASP A 82 -1.40 1.60 -15.52
N TYR A 83 -1.54 2.04 -14.27
CA TYR A 83 -0.40 2.46 -13.45
C TYR A 83 0.58 1.31 -13.19
N LEU A 84 0.11 0.13 -12.78
CA LEU A 84 0.95 -1.06 -12.63
C LEU A 84 1.69 -1.41 -13.92
N ARG A 85 0.98 -1.40 -15.06
CA ARG A 85 1.58 -1.72 -16.37
C ARG A 85 2.63 -0.71 -16.80
N LYS A 86 2.47 0.56 -16.40
CA LYS A 86 3.43 1.62 -16.68
C LYS A 86 4.71 1.47 -15.87
N GLU A 87 4.59 1.13 -14.59
CA GLU A 87 5.74 1.05 -13.68
C GLU A 87 6.45 -0.31 -13.74
N VAL A 88 5.75 -1.40 -14.11
CA VAL A 88 6.29 -2.76 -14.14
C VAL A 88 6.24 -3.31 -15.56
N ALA A 89 7.40 -3.43 -16.20
CA ALA A 89 7.50 -3.97 -17.56
C ALA A 89 7.35 -5.50 -17.60
N ASP A 90 7.93 -6.20 -16.63
CA ASP A 90 7.94 -7.66 -16.54
C ASP A 90 6.51 -8.23 -16.40
N PRO A 91 6.02 -9.06 -17.34
CA PRO A 91 4.72 -9.72 -17.24
C PRO A 91 4.58 -10.65 -16.04
N GLU A 92 5.64 -11.35 -15.61
CA GLU A 92 5.55 -12.30 -14.49
C GLU A 92 5.39 -11.56 -13.16
N LEU A 93 6.24 -10.54 -12.92
CA LEU A 93 6.10 -9.67 -11.76
C LEU A 93 4.74 -8.96 -11.75
N ARG A 94 4.24 -8.48 -12.89
CA ARG A 94 2.89 -7.89 -12.97
C ARG A 94 1.79 -8.86 -12.55
N ALA A 95 1.89 -10.14 -12.93
CA ALA A 95 0.91 -11.14 -12.53
C ALA A 95 0.90 -11.29 -11.00
N LYS A 96 2.07 -11.38 -10.36
CA LYS A 96 2.21 -11.44 -8.89
C LYS A 96 1.65 -10.19 -8.19
N LEU A 97 1.71 -9.03 -8.83
CA LEU A 97 1.27 -7.75 -8.25
C LEU A 97 -0.18 -7.37 -8.58
N THR A 98 -0.87 -8.13 -9.44
CA THR A 98 -2.25 -7.84 -9.84
C THR A 98 -3.24 -8.48 -8.86
N PRO A 99 -4.08 -7.71 -8.16
CA PRO A 99 -5.12 -8.27 -7.31
C PRO A 99 -6.22 -9.02 -8.08
N ASP A 100 -6.70 -10.10 -7.47
CA ASP A 100 -7.77 -10.98 -7.94
C ASP A 100 -9.15 -10.65 -7.34
N TYR A 101 -9.22 -9.65 -6.46
CA TYR A 101 -10.45 -9.17 -5.82
C TYR A 101 -10.85 -7.78 -6.33
N PRO A 102 -12.16 -7.42 -6.26
CA PRO A 102 -12.63 -6.12 -6.73
C PRO A 102 -11.96 -4.93 -6.05
N VAL A 103 -11.81 -3.84 -6.79
CA VAL A 103 -11.34 -2.56 -6.22
C VAL A 103 -12.35 -2.08 -5.17
N GLY A 104 -11.85 -1.66 -4.01
CA GLY A 104 -12.69 -1.21 -2.89
C GLY A 104 -12.88 -2.25 -1.78
N CYS A 105 -12.72 -3.55 -2.06
CA CYS A 105 -12.80 -4.60 -1.03
C CYS A 105 -11.71 -4.50 0.04
N LYS A 106 -10.57 -3.91 -0.31
CA LYS A 106 -9.52 -3.49 0.62
C LYS A 106 -9.15 -2.03 0.35
N ARG A 107 -8.61 -1.36 1.35
CA ARG A 107 -8.10 0.01 1.20
C ARG A 107 -7.06 0.06 0.09
N ILE A 108 -7.30 0.93 -0.89
CA ILE A 108 -6.33 1.25 -1.94
C ILE A 108 -5.13 1.94 -1.31
N LEU A 109 -3.94 1.46 -1.61
CA LEU A 109 -2.69 2.03 -1.15
C LEU A 109 -2.24 3.13 -2.11
N ILE A 110 -1.55 4.14 -1.58
CA ILE A 110 -1.12 5.32 -2.34
C ILE A 110 0.40 5.41 -2.24
N SER A 111 1.10 5.24 -3.36
CA SER A 111 2.56 5.23 -3.39
C SER A 111 3.07 5.51 -4.79
N ASP A 112 4.17 6.27 -4.89
CA ASP A 112 4.89 6.50 -6.15
C ASP A 112 6.06 5.52 -6.34
N ASP A 113 6.69 5.09 -5.25
CA ASP A 113 7.99 4.40 -5.30
C ASP A 113 7.91 2.88 -5.16
N PHE A 114 6.78 2.35 -4.69
CA PHE A 114 6.64 0.93 -4.36
C PHE A 114 6.90 0.01 -5.53
N TYR A 115 6.21 0.19 -6.66
CA TYR A 115 6.42 -0.66 -7.83
C TYR A 115 7.85 -0.55 -8.37
N ARG A 116 8.42 0.66 -8.37
CA ARG A 116 9.80 0.89 -8.79
C ARG A 116 10.81 0.17 -7.92
N ALA A 117 10.57 0.10 -6.61
CA ALA A 117 11.40 -0.67 -5.70
C ALA A 117 11.34 -2.16 -6.03
N LEU A 118 10.16 -2.71 -6.31
CA LEU A 118 9.99 -4.12 -6.64
C LEU A 118 10.57 -4.53 -7.99
N THR A 119 10.83 -3.58 -8.90
CA THR A 119 11.48 -3.85 -10.18
C THR A 119 13.00 -3.78 -10.13
N GLN A 120 13.59 -3.43 -8.99
CA GLN A 120 15.05 -3.34 -8.86
C GLN A 120 15.67 -4.74 -8.89
N PRO A 121 16.88 -4.88 -9.45
CA PRO A 121 17.52 -6.19 -9.63
C PRO A 121 17.86 -6.89 -8.30
N ASN A 122 17.95 -6.14 -7.20
CA ASN A 122 18.19 -6.69 -5.86
C ASN A 122 16.89 -7.10 -5.13
N VAL A 123 15.74 -7.12 -5.82
CA VAL A 123 14.45 -7.46 -5.19
C VAL A 123 13.81 -8.70 -5.80
N GLU A 124 13.44 -9.65 -4.94
CA GLU A 124 12.64 -10.81 -5.32
C GLU A 124 11.24 -10.69 -4.70
N VAL A 125 10.18 -10.84 -5.50
CA VAL A 125 8.80 -10.96 -5.01
C VAL A 125 8.37 -12.41 -4.98
N VAL A 126 8.10 -12.90 -3.77
CA VAL A 126 7.77 -14.29 -3.47
C VAL A 126 6.31 -14.39 -3.05
N THR A 127 5.53 -15.18 -3.78
CA THR A 127 4.10 -15.42 -3.50
C THR A 127 3.84 -16.78 -2.86
N ASP A 128 4.86 -17.63 -2.81
CA ASP A 128 4.79 -18.94 -2.16
C ASP A 128 4.55 -18.80 -0.66
N ARG A 129 3.81 -19.76 -0.10
CA ARG A 129 3.58 -19.81 1.34
C ARG A 129 4.90 -20.04 2.06
N ILE A 130 5.12 -19.29 3.13
CA ILE A 130 6.19 -19.58 4.08
C ILE A 130 5.81 -20.86 4.84
N ASP A 131 6.70 -21.84 4.84
CA ASP A 131 6.56 -23.11 5.57
C ASP A 131 7.09 -22.93 7.01
N ARG A 132 8.34 -22.46 7.14
CA ARG A 132 9.00 -22.23 8.42
C ARG A 132 10.07 -21.15 8.33
N ILE A 133 10.49 -20.67 9.50
CA ILE A 133 11.63 -19.78 9.67
C ILE A 133 12.74 -20.59 10.37
N GLU A 134 13.93 -20.54 9.80
CA GLU A 134 15.16 -21.12 10.36
C GLU A 134 16.03 -20.01 10.98
N ALA A 135 17.15 -20.37 11.60
CA ALA A 135 18.00 -19.40 12.32
C ALA A 135 18.55 -18.28 11.41
N ASP A 136 18.76 -18.59 10.13
CA ASP A 136 19.43 -17.76 9.13
C ASP A 136 18.67 -17.72 7.79
N ALA A 137 17.45 -18.25 7.73
CA ALA A 137 16.70 -18.36 6.48
C ALA A 137 15.18 -18.40 6.65
N VAL A 138 14.48 -18.03 5.58
CA VAL A 138 13.04 -18.28 5.41
C VAL A 138 12.84 -19.36 4.37
N VAL A 139 12.10 -20.42 4.72
CA VAL A 139 11.82 -21.55 3.85
C VAL A 139 10.40 -21.48 3.35
N THR A 140 10.21 -21.52 2.04
CA THR A 140 8.90 -21.55 1.39
C THR A 140 8.46 -22.96 1.04
N ALA A 141 7.17 -23.13 0.76
CA ALA A 141 6.55 -24.44 0.48
C ALA A 141 7.07 -25.12 -0.80
N ASP A 142 7.73 -24.38 -1.70
CA ASP A 142 8.46 -24.93 -2.86
C ASP A 142 9.82 -25.54 -2.48
N GLY A 143 10.18 -25.51 -1.19
CA GLY A 143 11.45 -26.01 -0.66
C GLY A 143 12.62 -25.03 -0.83
N ARG A 144 12.40 -23.86 -1.44
CA ARG A 144 13.46 -22.85 -1.54
C ARG A 144 13.75 -22.25 -0.18
N ARG A 145 15.04 -22.27 0.17
CA ARG A 145 15.60 -21.63 1.34
C ARG A 145 16.24 -20.31 0.92
N ARG A 146 15.74 -19.20 1.48
CA ARG A 146 16.29 -17.86 1.24
C ARG A 146 17.00 -17.40 2.50
N GLU A 147 18.32 -17.34 2.43
CA GLU A 147 19.14 -16.87 3.53
C GLU A 147 18.89 -15.38 3.76
N VAL A 148 18.65 -15.01 5.01
CA VAL A 148 18.35 -13.64 5.41
C VAL A 148 19.05 -13.33 6.74
N ASP A 149 19.59 -12.13 6.83
CA ASP A 149 20.19 -11.57 8.04
C ASP A 149 19.15 -10.83 8.91
N THR A 150 18.09 -10.30 8.29
CA THR A 150 17.04 -9.52 8.97
C THR A 150 15.65 -9.86 8.44
N ILE A 151 14.67 -10.02 9.36
CA ILE A 151 13.25 -10.21 9.02
C ILE A 151 12.45 -9.00 9.51
N ILE A 152 11.71 -8.35 8.60
CA ILE A 152 10.82 -7.23 8.91
C ILE A 152 9.35 -7.68 8.79
N TYR A 153 8.62 -7.71 9.90
CA TYR A 153 7.21 -8.09 9.92
C TYR A 153 6.30 -6.94 9.45
N GLY A 154 5.96 -6.97 8.15
CA GLY A 154 4.94 -6.09 7.54
C GLY A 154 3.50 -6.60 7.64
N THR A 155 3.13 -7.30 8.72
CA THR A 155 1.94 -8.17 8.83
C THR A 155 0.64 -7.48 9.24
N GLY A 156 0.64 -6.16 9.43
CA GLY A 156 -0.55 -5.38 9.80
C GLY A 156 -0.85 -5.43 11.30
N PHE A 157 -2.11 -5.14 11.66
CA PHE A 157 -2.58 -5.07 13.05
C PHE A 157 -4.06 -5.46 13.15
N ARG A 158 -4.52 -5.80 14.36
CA ARG A 158 -5.94 -6.06 14.65
C ARG A 158 -6.65 -4.72 14.90
N SER A 159 -7.41 -4.23 13.92
CA SER A 159 -8.02 -2.90 13.98
C SER A 159 -9.29 -2.81 14.83
N THR A 160 -10.04 -3.91 14.95
CA THR A 160 -11.34 -3.96 15.66
C THR A 160 -11.22 -4.27 17.14
N GLU A 161 -10.06 -4.75 17.59
CA GLU A 161 -9.79 -5.15 18.97
C GLU A 161 -9.12 -4.03 19.79
N PHE A 162 -9.21 -2.77 19.34
CA PHE A 162 -8.54 -1.64 19.99
C PHE A 162 -8.93 -1.45 21.47
N LEU A 163 -10.18 -1.76 21.81
CA LEU A 163 -10.68 -1.72 23.20
C LEU A 163 -10.76 -3.11 23.85
N ALA A 164 -10.39 -4.18 23.13
CA ALA A 164 -10.50 -5.55 23.64
C ALA A 164 -9.73 -5.82 24.95
N PRO A 165 -8.57 -5.19 25.24
CA PRO A 165 -7.90 -5.38 26.52
C PRO A 165 -8.45 -4.49 27.65
N LEU A 166 -9.41 -3.60 27.37
CA LEU A 166 -9.98 -2.73 28.40
C LEU A 166 -11.15 -3.42 29.09
N GLU A 167 -11.01 -3.65 30.39
CA GLU A 167 -12.14 -3.93 31.26
C GLU A 167 -12.83 -2.60 31.60
N VAL A 168 -14.03 -2.40 31.06
CA VAL A 168 -14.84 -1.20 31.32
C VAL A 168 -15.94 -1.58 32.30
N HIS A 169 -15.99 -0.90 33.45
CA HIS A 169 -17.09 -0.99 34.41
C HIS A 169 -17.84 0.32 34.45
N GLY A 170 -19.10 0.31 34.00
CA GLY A 170 -20.02 1.43 34.12
C GLY A 170 -20.83 1.41 35.41
N ARG A 171 -21.84 2.27 35.47
CA ARG A 171 -22.68 2.47 36.66
C ARG A 171 -23.52 1.23 36.93
N GLY A 172 -23.51 0.73 38.16
CA GLY A 172 -24.19 -0.52 38.53
C GLY A 172 -23.37 -1.77 38.24
N GLY A 173 -22.08 -1.64 37.91
CA GLY A 173 -21.18 -2.78 37.69
C GLY A 173 -21.25 -3.39 36.29
N VAL A 174 -21.86 -2.66 35.33
CA VAL A 174 -21.92 -3.02 33.90
C VAL A 174 -21.02 -2.10 33.12
#